data_AF-A0A3R7REF0-F1
#
_entry.id   AF-A0A3R7REF0-F1
#
_cell.length_a   1.000
_cell.length_b   1.000
_cell.length_c   1.000
_cell.angle_alpha   90.00
_cell.angle_beta   90.00
_cell.angle_gamma   90.00
#
_symmetry.space_group_name_H-M   'P 1'
#
loop_
_entity.id
_entity.type
_entity.pdbx_description
1 polymer ?
#
loop_
_entity_poly.entity_id
_entity_poly.type
_entity_poly.pdbx_seq_one_letter_code
_entity_poly.pdbx_strand_id
1 'polypeptide(L)'
;MTLLSSSIAWGQMPPTKVFAERDIPLSEIFSEWEGKGLNGDMFICSCDRMSCDTNPYWPFRVFRAGQSIPVLGDFNRNIARSNGFICAIRPR
;
A
#
# COMPACT_ATOMS: atom_id res chain seq x y z
N MET A 1 -20.46 -10.17 37.07
CA MET A 1 -19.20 -9.98 36.32
C MET A 1 -19.56 -9.92 34.85
N THR A 2 -19.61 -8.73 34.27
CA THR A 2 -19.97 -8.53 32.86
C THR A 2 -18.68 -8.48 32.06
N LEU A 3 -18.46 -9.46 31.18
CA LEU A 3 -17.31 -9.51 30.28
C LEU A 3 -17.53 -8.47 29.18
N LEU A 4 -16.81 -7.36 29.24
CA LEU A 4 -16.70 -6.42 28.12
C LEU A 4 -15.87 -7.11 27.03
N SER A 5 -16.55 -7.62 25.99
CA SER A 5 -15.88 -8.04 24.76
C SER A 5 -15.41 -6.80 24.01
N SER A 6 -14.13 -6.48 24.13
CA SER A 6 -13.45 -5.50 23.29
C SER A 6 -13.36 -6.04 21.85
N SER A 7 -14.39 -5.83 21.06
CA SER A 7 -14.31 -6.01 19.62
C SER A 7 -13.40 -4.92 19.07
N ILE A 8 -12.17 -5.27 18.69
CA ILE A 8 -11.29 -4.37 17.96
C ILE A 8 -12.00 -4.04 16.65
N ALA A 9 -12.56 -2.84 16.57
CA ALA A 9 -13.28 -2.37 15.40
C ALA A 9 -12.29 -2.11 14.25
N TRP A 10 -11.98 -3.17 13.49
CA TRP A 10 -11.16 -3.10 12.27
C TRP A 10 -11.74 -2.14 11.21
N GLY A 11 -12.98 -1.68 11.36
CA GLY A 11 -13.61 -0.68 10.50
C GLY A 11 -13.19 0.78 10.76
N GLN A 12 -12.28 1.06 11.69
CA GLN A 12 -11.84 2.44 12.02
C GLN A 12 -10.43 2.78 11.55
N MET A 13 -9.64 1.80 11.08
CA MET A 13 -8.24 2.02 10.74
C MET A 13 -8.10 2.42 9.26
N PRO A 14 -7.28 3.44 8.91
CA PRO A 14 -7.06 3.82 7.53
C PRO A 14 -6.52 2.64 6.69
N PRO A 15 -7.03 2.39 5.48
CA PRO A 15 -6.53 1.34 4.58
C PRO A 15 -5.00 1.28 4.45
N THR A 16 -4.33 2.42 4.31
CA THR A 16 -2.86 2.53 4.27
C THR A 16 -2.17 1.96 5.50
N LYS A 17 -2.76 2.15 6.68
CA LYS A 17 -2.23 1.60 7.93
C LYS A 17 -2.47 0.09 8.00
N VAL A 18 -3.66 -0.36 7.60
CA VAL A 18 -3.97 -1.80 7.52
C VAL A 18 -3.05 -2.51 6.52
N PHE A 19 -2.73 -1.87 5.40
CA PHE A 19 -1.86 -2.43 4.36
C PHE A 19 -0.41 -2.64 4.81
N ALA A 20 0.07 -1.86 5.79
CA ALA A 20 1.39 -2.07 6.39
C ALA A 20 1.47 -3.36 7.21
N GLU A 21 0.32 -3.96 7.58
CA GLU A 21 0.26 -5.16 8.40
C GLU A 21 -0.22 -6.39 7.60
N ARG A 22 -1.09 -6.20 6.60
CA ARG A 22 -1.67 -7.28 5.80
C ARG A 22 -2.07 -6.82 4.41
N ASP A 23 -2.33 -7.76 3.52
CA ASP A 23 -2.86 -7.44 2.20
C ASP A 23 -4.34 -7.05 2.28
N ILE A 24 -4.68 -5.98 1.56
CA ILE A 24 -6.05 -5.51 1.31
C ILE A 24 -6.15 -5.09 -0.17
N PRO A 25 -7.36 -4.99 -0.74
CA PRO A 25 -7.54 -4.45 -2.08
C PRO A 25 -6.90 -3.07 -2.24
N LEU A 26 -6.03 -2.90 -3.25
CA LEU A 26 -5.35 -1.62 -3.49
C LEU A 26 -6.31 -0.46 -3.75
N SER A 27 -7.52 -0.77 -4.26
CA SER A 27 -8.60 0.19 -4.43
C SER A 27 -8.98 0.90 -3.13
N GLU A 28 -8.92 0.22 -1.97
CA GLU A 28 -9.23 0.86 -0.68
C GLU A 28 -8.20 1.92 -0.32
N ILE A 29 -6.93 1.70 -0.66
CA ILE A 29 -5.83 2.64 -0.43
C ILE A 29 -5.95 3.83 -1.37
N PHE A 30 -6.26 3.58 -2.65
CA PHE A 30 -6.48 4.66 -3.61
C PHE A 30 -7.69 5.52 -3.23
N SER A 31 -8.80 4.91 -2.80
CA SER A 31 -9.97 5.65 -2.29
C SER A 31 -9.64 6.47 -1.04
N GLU A 32 -8.79 5.97 -0.14
CA GLU A 32 -8.31 6.74 1.00
C GLU A 32 -7.50 7.97 0.56
N TRP A 33 -6.58 7.81 -0.39
CA TRP A 33 -5.76 8.91 -0.90
C TRP A 33 -6.60 9.97 -1.63
N GLU A 34 -7.53 9.56 -2.47
CA GLU A 34 -8.49 10.44 -3.14
C GLU A 34 -9.35 11.20 -2.12
N GLY A 35 -9.91 10.50 -1.12
CA GLY A 35 -10.68 11.12 -0.04
C GLY A 35 -9.88 12.11 0.82
N LYS A 36 -8.55 11.99 0.82
CA LYS A 36 -7.62 12.94 1.46
C LYS A 36 -7.12 14.06 0.54
N GLY A 37 -7.59 14.12 -0.71
CA GLY A 37 -7.18 15.13 -1.70
C GLY A 37 -5.77 14.92 -2.26
N LEU A 38 -5.23 13.70 -2.16
CA LEU A 38 -3.91 13.36 -2.71
C LEU A 38 -4.02 13.08 -4.21
N ASN A 39 -4.13 14.15 -5.00
CA ASN A 39 -4.43 14.10 -6.44
C ASN A 39 -3.21 13.89 -7.36
N GLY A 40 -2.10 13.40 -6.81
CA GLY A 40 -0.91 13.07 -7.61
C GLY A 40 -1.16 11.84 -8.49
N ASP A 41 -0.31 11.64 -9.49
CA ASP A 41 -0.38 10.42 -10.29
C ASP A 41 -0.18 9.18 -9.41
N MET A 42 -1.08 8.22 -9.54
CA MET A 42 -1.04 6.97 -8.80
C MET A 42 -0.51 5.87 -9.70
N PHE A 43 0.26 4.96 -9.13
CA PHE A 43 0.86 3.83 -9.82
C PHE A 43 0.52 2.54 -9.08
N ILE A 44 0.42 1.46 -9.86
CA ILE A 44 0.42 0.10 -9.35
C ILE A 44 1.80 -0.46 -9.68
N CYS A 45 2.55 -0.86 -8.65
CA CYS A 45 3.91 -1.36 -8.78
C CYS A 45 3.96 -2.82 -8.36
N SER A 46 4.40 -3.72 -9.24
CA SER A 46 4.51 -5.16 -8.97
C SER A 46 5.98 -5.55 -8.78
N CYS A 47 6.27 -6.41 -7.80
CA CYS A 47 7.62 -6.88 -7.54
C CYS A 47 8.09 -7.81 -8.69
N ASP A 48 9.13 -7.40 -9.40
CA ASP A 48 9.69 -8.13 -10.56
C ASP A 48 10.93 -8.96 -10.20
N ARG A 49 11.22 -9.09 -8.91
CA ARG A 49 12.32 -9.89 -8.37
C ARG A 49 11.76 -11.02 -7.51
N MET A 50 12.62 -11.95 -7.11
CA MET A 50 12.25 -12.97 -6.12
C MET A 50 11.73 -12.34 -4.82
N SER A 51 12.31 -11.20 -4.44
CA SER A 51 11.93 -10.42 -3.25
C SER A 51 12.18 -8.94 -3.50
N CYS A 52 11.24 -8.10 -3.06
CA CYS A 52 11.36 -6.65 -3.04
C CYS A 52 11.09 -6.14 -1.62
N ASP A 53 12.03 -5.43 -1.02
CA ASP A 53 11.91 -4.88 0.32
C ASP A 53 11.63 -3.39 0.25
N THR A 54 10.59 -2.94 0.95
CA THR A 54 10.24 -1.51 0.99
C THR A 54 10.84 -0.79 2.19
N ASN A 55 11.47 -1.49 3.15
CA ASN A 55 12.08 -0.85 4.32
C ASN A 55 13.23 0.11 3.92
N PRO A 56 13.37 1.27 4.60
CA PRO A 56 12.62 1.74 5.77
C PRO A 56 11.38 2.58 5.41
N TYR A 57 10.87 2.50 4.18
CA TYR A 57 9.72 3.29 3.72
C TYR A 57 8.43 2.48 3.78
N TRP A 58 7.31 3.19 3.91
CA TRP A 58 5.99 2.57 3.83
C TRP A 58 5.87 1.75 2.53
N PRO A 59 5.31 0.53 2.56
CA PRO A 59 4.56 -0.11 3.64
C PRO A 59 5.38 -0.90 4.67
N PHE A 60 6.71 -0.76 4.72
CA PHE A 60 7.60 -1.43 5.69
C PHE A 60 7.54 -2.97 5.64
N ARG A 61 7.37 -3.53 4.43
CA ARG A 61 7.14 -4.96 4.20
C ARG A 61 8.07 -5.49 3.11
N VAL A 62 8.20 -6.81 3.07
CA VAL A 62 8.86 -7.56 2.00
C VAL A 62 7.80 -8.23 1.12
N PHE A 63 7.96 -8.10 -0.19
CA PHE A 63 7.03 -8.58 -1.21
C PHE A 63 7.69 -9.67 -2.05
N ARG A 64 6.93 -10.74 -2.32
CA ARG A 64 7.31 -11.79 -3.27
C ARG A 64 7.02 -11.35 -4.70
N ALA A 65 7.65 -12.02 -5.66
CA ALA A 65 7.40 -11.82 -7.08
C ALA A 65 5.90 -11.74 -7.40
N GLY A 66 5.50 -10.74 -8.18
CA GLY A 66 4.13 -10.48 -8.59
C GLY A 66 3.27 -9.70 -7.59
N GLN A 67 3.61 -9.69 -6.29
CA GLN A 67 2.85 -8.90 -5.31
C GLN A 67 3.01 -7.40 -5.58
N SER A 68 1.92 -6.66 -5.34
CA SER A 68 1.82 -5.27 -5.77
C SER A 68 1.67 -4.30 -4.60
N ILE A 69 2.21 -3.10 -4.77
CA ILE A 69 2.06 -1.96 -3.87
C ILE A 69 1.40 -0.78 -4.61
N PRO A 70 0.58 0.02 -3.92
CA PRO A 70 0.10 1.29 -4.45
C PRO A 70 1.20 2.34 -4.24
N VAL A 71 1.37 3.24 -5.19
CA VAL A 71 2.37 4.29 -5.12
C VAL A 71 1.77 5.62 -5.56
N LEU A 72 2.11 6.70 -4.84
CA LEU A 72 1.67 8.06 -5.13
C LEU A 72 2.85 8.93 -5.57
N GLY A 73 2.77 9.48 -6.77
CA GLY A 73 3.74 10.41 -7.34
C GLY A 73 5.02 9.77 -7.87
N ASP A 74 5.69 10.50 -8.75
CA ASP A 74 6.89 10.03 -9.46
C ASP A 74 8.07 9.75 -8.53
N PHE A 75 8.21 10.52 -7.45
CA PHE A 75 9.27 10.31 -6.47
C PHE A 75 9.18 8.91 -5.84
N ASN A 76 8.01 8.57 -5.31
CA ASN A 76 7.79 7.25 -4.71
C ASN A 76 7.83 6.13 -5.75
N ARG A 77 7.41 6.40 -7.00
CA ARG A 77 7.55 5.46 -8.12
C ARG A 77 9.01 5.12 -8.38
N ASN A 78 9.88 6.13 -8.37
CA ASN A 78 11.31 5.92 -8.61
C ASN A 78 11.96 5.15 -7.46
N ILE A 79 11.53 5.38 -6.20
CA ILE A 79 11.96 4.57 -5.05
C ILE A 79 11.48 3.11 -5.18
N ALA A 80 10.21 2.89 -5.53
CA ALA A 80 9.71 1.53 -5.76
C ALA A 80 10.52 0.82 -6.87
N ARG A 81 10.85 1.53 -7.95
CA ARG A 81 11.71 0.99 -9.02
C ARG A 81 13.10 0.62 -8.54
N SER A 82 13.75 1.45 -7.71
CA SER A 82 15.06 1.10 -7.14
C SER A 82 14.99 -0.15 -6.25
N ASN A 83 13.84 -0.39 -5.62
CA ASN A 83 13.59 -1.56 -4.77
C ASN A 83 13.19 -2.82 -5.56
N GLY A 84 13.17 -2.75 -6.89
CA GLY A 84 12.91 -3.90 -7.77
C GLY A 84 11.47 -4.05 -8.25
N PHE A 85 10.64 -3.01 -8.10
CA PHE A 85 9.29 -3.02 -8.64
C PHE A 85 9.21 -2.46 -10.06
N ILE A 86 8.32 -3.01 -10.89
CA ILE A 86 7.89 -2.42 -12.15
C ILE A 86 6.56 -1.73 -11.93
N CYS A 87 6.46 -0.47 -12.36
CA CYS A 87 5.31 0.39 -12.10
C CYS A 87 4.61 0.82 -13.38
N ALA A 88 3.28 0.67 -13.40
CA ALA A 88 2.39 1.22 -14.41
C ALA A 88 1.49 2.29 -13.80
N ILE A 89 1.14 3.32 -14.58
CA ILE A 89 0.19 4.34 -14.14
C ILE A 89 -1.19 3.70 -13.92
N ARG A 90 -1.85 4.05 -12.81
CA ARG A 90 -3.23 3.64 -12.55
C ARG A 90 -4.15 4.40 -13.52
N PRO A 91 -4.96 3.69 -14.32
CA PRO A 91 -6.01 4.35 -15.11
C PRO A 91 -6.97 5.08 -14.17
N ARG A 92 -7.27 6.33 -14.50
CA ARG A 92 -8.28 7.12 -13.77
C ARG A 92 -9.68 6.65 -14.11
#